data_AF-A2DIS4-F1
#
_entry.id   AF-A2DIS4-F1
#
_cell.length_a   1.000
_cell.length_b   1.000
_cell.length_c   1.000
_cell.angle_alpha   90.00
_cell.angle_beta   90.00
_cell.angle_gamma   90.00
#
_symmetry.space_group_name_H-M   'P 1'
#
loop_
_entity.id
_entity.type
_entity.pdbx_description
1 polymer ?
#
loop_
_entity_poly.entity_id
_entity_poly.type
_entity_poly.pdbx_seq_one_letter_code
_entity_poly.pdbx_strand_id
1 'polypeptide(L)'
;MIYAPLEYTSKRKFATALVNAFADRLTVNFYINSLIALYFMQEMKPQEIMRSDSLLTNSLGAVREIVAPHFFENFYEYLTISLKDAQTPEEVLRCFIDQVKTLVIPGTLKWICKLLYLEAKRKFPEGDSPYYAVTGFFFLRSLGPFFTQFEDKKKLQPILSLFNLSKKTEIDPFIDEFKEFLNNLIIPPPSKIMIARPKPQDVVDSMKEFIELIKNDYEQILKHVTNTKAPGTNPCLWFTRRIFDLCSEQFDSEGFDVSTLNQ
;
A
#
# COMPACT_ATOMS: atom_id res chain seq x y z
N MET A 1 -3.91 -0.36 15.49
CA MET A 1 -4.26 0.11 14.13
C MET A 1 -5.64 0.74 14.17
N ILE A 2 -5.83 1.94 13.62
CA ILE A 2 -7.06 2.77 13.74
C ILE A 2 -8.35 2.00 13.42
N TYR A 3 -8.27 1.04 12.48
CA TYR A 3 -9.40 0.22 12.02
C TYR A 3 -9.18 -1.27 12.28
N ALA A 4 -8.47 -1.61 13.36
CA ALA A 4 -8.27 -2.99 13.79
C ALA A 4 -9.57 -3.81 13.98
N PRO A 5 -10.71 -3.22 14.40
CA PRO A 5 -11.96 -3.97 14.58
C PRO A 5 -12.60 -4.48 13.28
N LEU A 6 -12.31 -3.88 12.12
CA LEU A 6 -12.92 -4.30 10.86
C LEU A 6 -12.38 -5.66 10.42
N GLU A 7 -13.25 -6.51 9.87
CA GLU A 7 -12.82 -7.73 9.18
C GLU A 7 -11.99 -7.42 7.93
N TYR A 8 -11.16 -8.37 7.50
CA TYR A 8 -10.23 -8.20 6.38
C TYR A 8 -10.92 -7.73 5.08
N THR A 9 -12.02 -8.36 4.70
CA THR A 9 -12.81 -8.03 3.50
C THR A 9 -13.38 -6.62 3.59
N SER A 10 -13.88 -6.23 4.77
CA SER A 10 -14.40 -4.90 5.07
C SER A 10 -13.31 -3.83 4.98
N LYS A 11 -12.08 -4.09 5.48
CA LYS A 11 -10.97 -3.14 5.37
C LYS A 11 -10.58 -2.83 3.93
N ARG A 12 -10.59 -3.83 3.04
CA ARG A 12 -10.25 -3.60 1.63
C ARG A 12 -11.30 -2.75 0.93
N LYS A 13 -12.57 -3.09 1.09
CA LYS A 13 -13.71 -2.30 0.55
C LYS A 13 -13.67 -0.86 1.06
N PHE A 14 -13.51 -0.71 2.37
CA PHE A 14 -13.34 0.58 3.03
C PHE A 14 -12.18 1.40 2.47
N ALA A 15 -11.01 0.77 2.30
CA ALA A 15 -9.83 1.43 1.75
C ALA A 15 -10.02 1.86 0.29
N THR A 16 -10.65 1.03 -0.54
CA THR A 16 -10.99 1.36 -1.93
C THR A 16 -11.93 2.54 -1.98
N ALA A 17 -12.96 2.56 -1.12
CA ALA A 17 -13.91 3.65 -1.11
C ALA A 17 -13.29 4.99 -0.76
N LEU A 18 -12.43 5.02 0.26
CA LEU A 18 -11.68 6.23 0.60
C LEU A 18 -10.76 6.67 -0.53
N VAL A 19 -10.02 5.75 -1.16
CA VAL A 19 -9.16 6.10 -2.30
C VAL A 19 -9.96 6.72 -3.44
N ASN A 20 -11.13 6.17 -3.77
CA ASN A 20 -12.01 6.71 -4.82
C ASN A 20 -12.52 8.11 -4.46
N ALA A 21 -13.00 8.33 -3.23
CA ALA A 21 -13.49 9.63 -2.77
C ALA A 21 -12.39 10.71 -2.80
N PHE A 22 -11.20 10.40 -2.32
CA PHE A 22 -10.07 11.34 -2.34
C PHE A 22 -9.49 11.52 -3.76
N ALA A 23 -9.59 10.52 -4.64
CA ALA A 23 -9.17 10.66 -6.04
C ALA A 23 -10.08 11.61 -6.82
N ASP A 24 -11.40 11.52 -6.61
CA ASP A 24 -12.38 12.43 -7.22
C ASP A 24 -12.09 13.90 -6.85
N ARG A 25 -11.80 14.16 -5.57
CA ARG A 25 -11.45 15.49 -5.05
C ARG A 25 -9.99 15.91 -5.33
N LEU A 26 -9.20 15.14 -6.10
CA LEU A 26 -7.78 15.39 -6.37
C LEU A 26 -6.89 15.50 -5.11
N THR A 27 -7.28 14.85 -4.01
CA THR A 27 -6.63 14.91 -2.70
C THR A 27 -6.05 13.57 -2.24
N VAL A 28 -6.07 12.54 -3.10
CA VAL A 28 -5.51 11.20 -2.83
C VAL A 28 -4.05 11.25 -2.36
N ASN A 29 -3.24 12.18 -2.86
CA ASN A 29 -1.86 12.34 -2.40
C ASN A 29 -1.79 12.75 -0.93
N PHE A 30 -2.65 13.67 -0.50
CA PHE A 30 -2.75 14.09 0.90
C PHE A 30 -3.20 12.94 1.80
N TYR A 31 -4.20 12.18 1.36
CA TYR A 31 -4.70 11.00 2.06
C TYR A 31 -3.60 9.94 2.26
N ILE A 32 -2.90 9.56 1.19
CA ILE A 32 -1.82 8.56 1.26
C ILE A 32 -0.66 9.06 2.12
N ASN A 33 -0.24 10.33 1.98
CA ASN A 33 0.80 10.91 2.83
C ASN A 33 0.44 10.84 4.31
N SER A 34 -0.80 11.18 4.65
CA SER A 34 -1.31 11.15 6.02
C SER A 34 -1.30 9.72 6.58
N LEU A 35 -1.76 8.74 5.79
CA LEU A 35 -1.73 7.34 6.20
C LEU A 35 -0.31 6.79 6.40
N ILE A 36 0.63 7.15 5.53
CA ILE A 36 2.03 6.76 5.69
C ILE A 36 2.59 7.33 7.00
N ALA A 37 2.40 8.64 7.25
CA ALA A 37 2.86 9.26 8.49
C ALA A 37 2.27 8.57 9.73
N LEU A 38 0.94 8.35 9.76
CA LEU A 38 0.25 7.66 10.86
C LEU A 38 0.71 6.21 11.03
N TYR A 39 1.02 5.50 9.94
CA TYR A 39 1.57 4.16 9.99
C TYR A 39 2.93 4.15 10.70
N PHE A 40 3.85 5.03 10.29
CA PHE A 40 5.18 5.15 10.90
C PHE A 40 5.19 5.84 12.28
N MET A 41 4.06 6.32 12.80
CA MET A 41 3.96 6.71 14.21
C MET A 41 3.82 5.51 15.16
N GLN A 42 3.38 4.35 14.68
CA GLN A 42 3.15 3.17 15.50
C GLN A 42 4.46 2.49 15.90
N GLU A 43 4.53 1.91 17.09
CA GLU A 43 5.65 1.04 17.48
C GLU A 43 5.70 -0.19 16.57
N MET A 44 6.85 -0.42 15.93
CA MET A 44 7.11 -1.55 15.05
C MET A 44 8.60 -1.76 14.91
N LYS A 45 9.01 -2.98 14.57
CA LYS A 45 10.39 -3.30 14.20
C LYS A 45 10.59 -3.13 12.68
N PRO A 46 11.82 -2.87 12.19
CA PRO A 46 12.10 -2.71 10.77
C PRO A 46 11.53 -3.82 9.87
N GLN A 47 11.67 -5.08 10.30
CA GLN A 47 11.17 -6.24 9.56
C GLN A 47 9.64 -6.34 9.50
N GLU A 48 8.90 -5.59 10.31
CA GLU A 48 7.42 -5.61 10.35
C GLU A 48 6.80 -4.58 9.38
N ILE A 49 7.63 -3.66 8.85
CA ILE A 49 7.20 -2.59 7.95
C ILE A 49 6.45 -3.18 6.75
N MET A 50 5.26 -2.66 6.48
CA MET A 50 4.36 -3.04 5.38
C MET A 50 3.88 -4.51 5.40
N ARG A 51 4.14 -5.28 6.46
CA ARG A 51 3.67 -6.68 6.59
C ARG A 51 2.31 -6.86 7.23
N SER A 52 1.88 -5.90 8.05
CA SER A 52 0.59 -5.93 8.75
C SER A 52 -0.60 -5.58 7.85
N ASP A 53 -1.71 -6.28 7.95
CA ASP A 53 -2.96 -5.89 7.30
C ASP A 53 -3.58 -4.62 7.93
N SER A 54 -3.24 -3.48 7.33
CA SER A 54 -3.57 -2.13 7.79
C SER A 54 -4.39 -1.35 6.77
N LEU A 55 -5.01 -0.25 7.20
CA LEU A 55 -5.68 0.67 6.27
C LEU A 55 -4.69 1.19 5.21
N LEU A 56 -3.46 1.56 5.60
CA LEU A 56 -2.44 2.00 4.64
C LEU A 56 -2.18 0.93 3.58
N THR A 57 -1.89 -0.31 3.98
CA THR A 57 -1.54 -1.37 3.03
C THR A 57 -2.70 -1.70 2.09
N ASN A 58 -3.96 -1.64 2.56
CA ASN A 58 -5.13 -1.82 1.71
C ASN A 58 -5.34 -0.62 0.77
N SER A 59 -5.19 0.62 1.26
CA SER A 59 -5.32 1.82 0.43
C SER A 59 -4.25 1.90 -0.65
N LEU A 60 -3.02 1.51 -0.35
CA LEU A 60 -1.97 1.43 -1.38
C LEU A 60 -2.28 0.34 -2.43
N GLY A 61 -2.89 -0.77 -2.02
CA GLY A 61 -3.39 -1.80 -2.94
C GLY A 61 -4.47 -1.27 -3.88
N ALA A 62 -5.43 -0.51 -3.36
CA ALA A 62 -6.47 0.15 -4.15
C ALA A 62 -5.90 1.20 -5.11
N VAL A 63 -4.96 2.05 -4.64
CA VAL A 63 -4.28 3.03 -5.51
C VAL A 63 -3.58 2.32 -6.65
N ARG A 64 -2.83 1.24 -6.38
CA ARG A 64 -2.17 0.43 -7.40
C ARG A 64 -3.15 -0.08 -8.47
N GLU A 65 -4.30 -0.61 -8.05
CA GLU A 65 -5.32 -1.13 -8.98
C GLU A 65 -5.86 -0.04 -9.91
N ILE A 66 -5.96 1.20 -9.42
CA ILE A 66 -6.39 2.35 -10.23
C ILE A 66 -5.28 2.81 -11.17
N VAL A 67 -4.04 2.92 -10.69
CA VAL A 67 -2.95 3.55 -11.46
C VAL A 67 -2.23 2.59 -12.40
N ALA A 68 -2.30 1.29 -12.12
CA ALA A 68 -1.48 0.27 -12.77
C ALA A 68 -2.18 -1.11 -12.77
N PRO A 69 -3.43 -1.23 -13.27
CA PRO A 69 -4.28 -2.42 -13.12
C PRO A 69 -3.62 -3.72 -13.60
N HIS A 70 -2.88 -3.67 -14.71
CA HIS A 70 -2.24 -4.84 -15.32
C HIS A 70 -0.72 -4.89 -15.14
N PHE A 71 -0.12 -3.91 -14.45
CA PHE A 71 1.34 -3.81 -14.38
C PHE A 71 1.97 -5.03 -13.69
N PHE A 72 1.43 -5.42 -12.53
CA PHE A 72 1.98 -6.54 -11.76
C PHE A 72 1.59 -7.90 -12.33
N GLU A 73 0.44 -7.98 -13.00
CA GLU A 73 0.02 -9.16 -13.76
C GLU A 73 0.99 -9.42 -14.92
N ASN A 74 1.21 -8.43 -15.78
CA ASN A 74 2.17 -8.53 -16.88
C ASN A 74 3.59 -8.83 -16.38
N PHE A 75 4.03 -8.16 -15.30
CA PHE A 75 5.33 -8.44 -14.71
C PHE A 75 5.44 -9.89 -14.23
N TYR A 76 4.41 -10.41 -13.57
CA TYR A 76 4.36 -11.80 -13.13
C TYR A 76 4.43 -12.78 -14.30
N GLU A 77 3.72 -12.51 -15.41
CA GLU A 77 3.76 -13.34 -16.61
C GLU A 77 5.16 -13.38 -17.24
N TYR A 78 5.80 -12.22 -17.44
CA TYR A 78 7.16 -12.15 -17.97
C TYR A 78 8.19 -12.85 -17.06
N LEU A 79 8.04 -12.68 -15.75
CA LEU A 79 8.88 -13.36 -14.78
C LEU A 79 8.68 -14.88 -14.86
N THR A 80 7.44 -15.35 -14.99
CA THR A 80 7.14 -16.78 -15.09
C THR A 80 7.75 -17.42 -16.33
N ILE A 81 7.68 -16.73 -17.48
CA ILE A 81 8.34 -17.17 -18.71
C ILE A 81 9.86 -17.24 -18.51
N SER A 82 10.44 -16.21 -17.89
CA SER A 82 11.90 -16.12 -17.68
C SER A 82 12.43 -17.18 -16.71
N LEU A 83 11.62 -17.57 -15.72
CA LEU A 83 12.00 -18.58 -14.71
C LEU A 83 11.76 -20.03 -15.17
N LYS A 84 11.18 -20.24 -16.36
CA LYS A 84 10.83 -21.58 -16.85
C LYS A 84 12.05 -22.51 -16.86
N ASP A 85 13.15 -22.03 -17.42
CA ASP A 85 14.35 -22.84 -17.65
C ASP A 85 15.38 -22.73 -16.51
N ALA A 86 15.20 -21.81 -15.57
CA ALA A 86 16.06 -21.67 -14.40
C ALA A 86 15.96 -22.89 -13.47
N GLN A 87 17.10 -23.50 -13.17
CA GLN A 87 17.23 -24.71 -12.34
C GLN A 87 17.92 -24.42 -11.00
N THR A 88 18.80 -23.41 -10.94
CA THR A 88 19.54 -23.07 -9.73
C THR A 88 19.01 -21.79 -9.07
N PRO A 89 19.21 -21.60 -7.74
CA PRO A 89 18.89 -20.34 -7.07
C PRO A 89 19.56 -19.12 -7.71
N GLU A 90 20.79 -19.28 -8.20
CA GLU A 90 21.55 -18.21 -8.85
C GLU A 90 20.90 -17.80 -10.18
N GLU A 91 20.54 -18.75 -11.03
CA GLU A 91 19.83 -18.50 -12.29
C GLU A 91 18.48 -17.82 -12.03
N VAL A 92 17.72 -18.31 -11.04
CA VAL A 92 16.44 -17.69 -10.62
C VAL A 92 16.64 -16.22 -10.26
N LEU A 93 17.67 -15.90 -9.46
CA LEU A 93 17.95 -14.53 -9.03
C LEU A 93 18.42 -13.66 -10.18
N ARG A 94 19.27 -14.17 -11.08
CA ARG A 94 19.70 -13.47 -12.29
C ARG A 94 18.51 -13.13 -13.19
N CYS A 95 17.68 -14.12 -13.51
CA CYS A 95 16.45 -13.89 -14.27
C CYS A 95 15.57 -12.83 -13.61
N PHE A 96 15.37 -12.91 -12.30
CA PHE A 96 14.58 -11.91 -11.57
C PHE A 96 15.18 -10.49 -11.65
N ILE A 97 16.50 -10.34 -11.41
CA ILE A 97 17.18 -9.05 -11.47
C ILE A 97 17.11 -8.45 -12.87
N ASP A 98 17.36 -9.26 -13.90
CA ASP A 98 17.30 -8.79 -15.29
C ASP A 98 15.89 -8.33 -15.65
N GLN A 99 14.85 -9.04 -15.19
CA GLN A 99 13.47 -8.63 -15.39
C GLN A 99 13.17 -7.29 -14.70
N VAL A 100 13.51 -7.11 -13.41
CA VAL A 100 13.20 -5.83 -12.73
C VAL A 100 13.89 -4.63 -13.36
N LYS A 101 15.10 -4.81 -13.92
CA LYS A 101 15.85 -3.75 -14.61
C LYS A 101 15.17 -3.23 -15.87
N THR A 102 14.32 -4.04 -16.51
CA THR A 102 13.62 -3.67 -17.74
C THR A 102 12.25 -3.03 -17.49
N LEU A 103 11.78 -2.99 -16.23
CA LEU A 103 10.44 -2.50 -15.90
C LEU A 103 10.30 -1.00 -16.14
N VAL A 104 9.28 -0.63 -16.91
CA VAL A 104 8.80 0.75 -17.01
C VAL A 104 7.79 1.01 -15.90
N ILE A 105 8.29 1.45 -14.75
CA ILE A 105 7.48 1.57 -13.53
C ILE A 105 6.64 2.86 -13.55
N PRO A 106 5.31 2.79 -13.34
CA PRO A 106 4.45 3.96 -13.26
C PRO A 106 4.92 4.99 -12.23
N GLY A 107 4.91 6.28 -12.61
CA GLY A 107 5.41 7.38 -11.78
C GLY A 107 4.75 7.46 -10.40
N THR A 108 3.45 7.17 -10.32
CA THR A 108 2.71 7.11 -9.04
C THR A 108 3.24 6.03 -8.11
N LEU A 109 3.59 4.85 -8.62
CA LEU A 109 4.17 3.77 -7.82
C LEU A 109 5.58 4.14 -7.34
N LYS A 110 6.39 4.78 -8.19
CA LYS A 110 7.71 5.32 -7.79
C LYS A 110 7.58 6.34 -6.66
N TRP A 111 6.60 7.23 -6.75
CA TRP A 111 6.32 8.21 -5.72
C TRP A 111 5.90 7.59 -4.38
N ILE A 112 5.00 6.61 -4.39
CA ILE A 112 4.64 5.86 -3.18
C ILE A 112 5.88 5.21 -2.57
N CYS A 113 6.71 4.55 -3.40
CA CYS A 113 7.95 3.93 -2.94
C CYS A 113 8.89 4.96 -2.30
N LYS A 114 9.04 6.14 -2.92
CA LYS A 114 9.84 7.23 -2.35
C LYS A 114 9.32 7.69 -0.99
N LEU A 115 8.01 7.88 -0.84
CA LEU A 115 7.44 8.31 0.44
C LEU A 115 7.64 7.28 1.54
N LEU A 116 7.38 6.01 1.24
CA LEU A 116 7.62 4.90 2.16
C LEU A 116 9.10 4.83 2.56
N TYR A 117 10.00 4.97 1.59
CA TYR A 117 11.44 4.98 1.83
C TYR A 117 11.85 6.13 2.75
N LEU A 118 11.38 7.36 2.47
CA LEU A 118 11.73 8.54 3.26
C LEU A 118 11.18 8.46 4.68
N GLU A 119 9.94 8.01 4.87
CA GLU A 119 9.36 7.84 6.20
C GLU A 119 10.00 6.70 7.00
N ALA A 120 10.34 5.60 6.33
CA ALA A 120 11.11 4.53 6.95
C ALA A 120 12.52 4.99 7.34
N LYS A 121 13.21 5.77 6.49
CA LYS A 121 14.52 6.36 6.80
C LYS A 121 14.45 7.37 7.94
N ARG A 122 13.37 8.16 8.02
CA ARG A 122 13.15 9.10 9.14
C ARG A 122 12.98 8.34 10.46
N LYS A 123 12.21 7.25 10.46
CA LYS A 123 11.95 6.45 11.67
C LYS A 123 13.14 5.57 12.07
N PHE A 124 13.79 4.98 11.08
CA PHE A 124 14.90 4.03 11.22
C PHE A 124 16.07 4.52 10.35
N PRO A 125 16.88 5.46 10.86
CA PRO A 125 17.94 6.11 10.08
C PRO A 125 19.10 5.18 9.71
N GLU A 126 19.25 4.07 10.45
CA GLU A 126 20.32 3.10 10.26
C GLU A 126 19.81 1.81 9.59
N GLY A 127 20.71 1.17 8.85
CA GLY A 127 20.49 -0.14 8.23
C GLY A 127 19.56 -0.12 7.01
N ASP A 128 18.94 -1.27 6.75
CA ASP A 128 18.18 -1.54 5.52
C ASP A 128 16.67 -1.32 5.62
N SER A 129 16.22 -0.75 6.74
CA SER A 129 14.81 -0.44 7.02
C SER A 129 14.09 0.32 5.88
N PRO A 130 14.72 1.33 5.22
CA PRO A 130 14.11 2.00 4.08
C PRO A 130 13.80 1.07 2.91
N TYR A 131 14.68 0.10 2.65
CA TYR A 131 14.49 -0.88 1.60
C TYR A 131 13.37 -1.87 1.93
N TYR A 132 13.22 -2.29 3.19
CA TYR A 132 12.09 -3.13 3.62
C TYR A 132 10.73 -2.47 3.37
N ALA A 133 10.63 -1.14 3.50
CA ALA A 133 9.39 -0.42 3.18
C ALA A 133 9.05 -0.51 1.70
N VAL A 134 10.05 -0.33 0.84
CA VAL A 134 9.89 -0.41 -0.62
C VAL A 134 9.60 -1.84 -1.06
N THR A 135 10.38 -2.83 -0.60
CA THR A 135 10.16 -4.23 -0.98
C THR A 135 8.84 -4.77 -0.44
N GLY A 136 8.47 -4.36 0.77
CA GLY A 136 7.19 -4.69 1.39
C GLY A 136 6.00 -4.24 0.54
N PHE A 137 6.00 -2.98 0.10
CA PHE A 137 4.92 -2.48 -0.76
C PHE A 137 5.00 -3.03 -2.20
N PHE A 138 6.13 -2.81 -2.87
CA PHE A 138 6.24 -3.03 -4.32
C PHE A 138 6.27 -4.51 -4.68
N PHE A 139 6.93 -5.35 -3.89
CA PHE A 139 7.05 -6.77 -4.20
C PHE A 139 6.12 -7.62 -3.34
N LEU A 140 6.23 -7.58 -2.01
CA LEU A 140 5.47 -8.50 -1.15
C LEU A 140 3.95 -8.27 -1.24
N ARG A 141 3.50 -7.01 -1.23
CA ARG A 141 2.06 -6.70 -1.31
C ARG A 141 1.52 -6.63 -2.72
N SER A 142 2.33 -6.17 -3.67
CA SER A 142 1.83 -5.96 -5.03
C SER A 142 2.02 -7.17 -5.93
N LEU A 143 3.20 -7.80 -5.89
CA LEU A 143 3.51 -9.00 -6.67
C LEU A 143 3.16 -10.31 -5.92
N GLY A 144 3.26 -10.30 -4.58
CA GLY A 144 3.02 -11.47 -3.74
C GLY A 144 1.68 -12.22 -3.97
N PRO A 145 0.55 -11.53 -4.22
CA PRO A 145 -0.70 -12.21 -4.56
C PRO A 145 -0.59 -13.12 -5.81
N PHE A 146 0.18 -12.69 -6.82
CA PHE A 146 0.39 -13.49 -8.03
C PHE A 146 1.33 -14.69 -7.78
N PHE A 147 2.32 -14.53 -6.89
CA PHE A 147 3.21 -15.64 -6.49
C PHE A 147 2.48 -16.81 -5.82
N THR A 148 1.28 -16.60 -5.29
CA THR A 148 0.46 -17.69 -4.75
C THR A 148 0.00 -18.68 -5.83
N GLN A 149 -0.05 -18.22 -7.09
CA GLN A 149 -0.51 -18.96 -8.27
C GLN A 149 0.64 -19.65 -9.01
N PHE A 150 1.89 -19.40 -8.60
CA PHE A 150 3.07 -19.98 -9.24
C PHE A 150 3.17 -21.47 -8.92
N GLU A 151 3.32 -22.30 -9.96
CA GLU A 151 3.29 -23.77 -9.81
C GLU A 151 4.42 -24.28 -8.92
N ASP A 152 5.65 -23.84 -9.15
CA ASP A 152 6.82 -24.24 -8.35
C ASP A 152 7.18 -23.17 -7.32
N LYS A 153 6.48 -23.18 -6.18
CA LYS A 153 6.72 -22.24 -5.07
C LYS A 153 8.14 -22.32 -4.50
N LYS A 154 8.89 -23.42 -4.72
CA LYS A 154 10.28 -23.53 -4.24
C LYS A 154 11.20 -22.65 -5.08
N LYS A 155 10.96 -22.52 -6.39
CA LYS A 155 11.70 -21.60 -7.26
C LYS A 155 11.56 -20.14 -6.83
N LEU A 156 10.51 -19.75 -6.14
CA LEU A 156 10.34 -18.37 -5.65
C LEU A 156 11.09 -18.07 -4.34
N GLN A 157 11.59 -19.09 -3.62
CA GLN A 157 12.24 -18.89 -2.31
C GLN A 157 13.49 -17.99 -2.36
N PRO A 158 14.38 -18.07 -3.37
CA PRO A 158 15.49 -17.14 -3.51
C PRO A 158 15.01 -15.69 -3.67
N ILE A 159 14.01 -15.45 -4.53
CA ILE A 159 13.42 -14.12 -4.77
C ILE A 159 12.80 -13.56 -3.49
N LEU A 160 12.02 -14.37 -2.76
CA LEU A 160 11.45 -13.97 -1.47
C LEU A 160 12.55 -13.69 -0.42
N SER A 161 13.65 -14.44 -0.44
CA SER A 161 14.80 -14.19 0.44
C SER A 161 15.51 -12.89 0.08
N LEU A 162 15.59 -12.55 -1.21
CA LEU A 162 16.13 -11.28 -1.71
C LEU A 162 15.25 -10.08 -1.27
N PHE A 163 13.92 -10.20 -1.30
CA PHE A 163 13.02 -9.15 -0.79
C PHE A 163 13.21 -8.85 0.69
N ASN A 164 13.65 -9.85 1.45
CA ASN A 164 13.99 -9.77 2.85
C ASN A 164 15.46 -9.39 3.10
N LEU A 165 16.24 -9.12 2.05
CA LEU A 165 17.68 -8.79 2.11
C LEU A 165 18.43 -9.80 3.00
N SER A 166 18.13 -11.08 2.82
CA SER A 166 18.67 -12.17 3.64
C SER A 166 20.15 -12.36 3.37
N LYS A 167 20.98 -12.35 4.42
CA LYS A 167 22.44 -12.58 4.34
C LYS A 167 22.84 -14.05 4.12
N LYS A 168 22.02 -14.81 3.42
CA LYS A 168 22.37 -16.19 3.01
C LYS A 168 23.42 -16.13 1.92
N THR A 169 24.38 -17.06 1.93
CA THR A 169 25.53 -17.08 1.00
C THR A 169 25.12 -16.98 -0.47
N GLU A 170 24.02 -17.62 -0.86
CA GLU A 170 23.50 -17.62 -2.22
C GLU A 170 22.72 -16.35 -2.61
N ILE A 171 22.29 -15.53 -1.64
CA ILE A 171 21.50 -14.31 -1.85
C ILE A 171 22.37 -13.05 -1.76
N ASP A 172 23.34 -13.04 -0.84
CA ASP A 172 24.18 -11.89 -0.52
C ASP A 172 24.84 -11.23 -1.75
N PRO A 173 25.37 -11.98 -2.75
CA PRO A 173 25.96 -11.39 -3.95
C PRO A 173 25.00 -10.55 -4.80
N PHE A 174 23.69 -10.71 -4.63
CA PHE A 174 22.64 -10.04 -5.39
C PHE A 174 22.05 -8.83 -4.67
N ILE A 175 22.35 -8.64 -3.38
CA ILE A 175 21.71 -7.63 -2.55
C ILE A 175 22.05 -6.21 -3.04
N ASP A 176 23.31 -5.93 -3.36
CA ASP A 176 23.73 -4.58 -3.75
C ASP A 176 23.14 -4.18 -5.11
N GLU A 177 23.14 -5.11 -6.07
CA GLU A 177 22.51 -4.92 -7.37
C GLU A 177 21.00 -4.70 -7.26
N PHE A 178 20.35 -5.45 -6.36
CA PHE A 178 18.93 -5.23 -6.07
C PHE A 178 18.67 -3.88 -5.39
N LYS A 179 19.52 -3.45 -4.46
CA LYS A 179 19.45 -2.12 -3.84
C LYS A 179 19.62 -1.00 -4.86
N GLU A 180 20.47 -1.18 -5.86
CA GLU A 180 20.60 -0.22 -6.98
C GLU A 180 19.27 -0.05 -7.72
N PHE A 181 18.58 -1.15 -8.05
CA PHE A 181 17.24 -1.10 -8.61
C PHE A 181 16.25 -0.37 -7.67
N LEU A 182 16.25 -0.70 -6.36
CA LEU A 182 15.37 -0.04 -5.39
C LEU A 182 15.63 1.47 -5.29
N ASN A 183 16.89 1.89 -5.41
CA ASN A 183 17.26 3.31 -5.45
C ASN A 183 16.70 3.99 -6.71
N ASN A 184 16.74 3.32 -7.86
CA ASN A 184 16.14 3.83 -9.10
C ASN A 184 14.59 3.89 -9.05
N LEU A 185 13.98 3.00 -8.28
CA LEU A 185 12.54 2.96 -8.04
C LEU A 185 12.05 4.15 -7.21
N ILE A 186 12.87 4.70 -6.30
CA ILE A 186 12.52 5.85 -5.45
C ILE A 186 12.84 7.22 -6.06
N ILE A 187 13.32 7.27 -7.30
CA ILE A 187 13.52 8.52 -8.06
C ILE A 187 12.26 8.76 -8.91
N PRO A 188 11.31 9.61 -8.47
CA PRO A 188 10.09 9.85 -9.22
C PRO A 188 10.40 10.64 -10.50
N PRO A 189 9.61 10.46 -11.57
CA PRO A 189 9.71 11.32 -12.74
C PRO A 189 9.40 12.79 -12.36
N PRO A 190 9.93 13.76 -13.11
CA PRO A 190 9.73 15.19 -12.85
C PRO A 190 8.27 15.66 -13.03
N SER A 191 7.39 14.84 -13.59
CA SER A 191 5.98 15.18 -13.84
C SER A 191 5.12 15.09 -12.58
N LYS A 192 4.08 15.93 -12.52
CA LYS A 192 3.04 15.86 -11.48
C LYS A 192 2.35 14.50 -11.56
N ILE A 193 2.30 13.81 -10.43
CA ILE A 193 1.56 12.55 -10.28
C ILE A 193 0.08 12.88 -10.34
N MET A 194 -0.58 12.39 -11.38
CA MET A 194 -2.02 12.49 -11.55
C MET A 194 -2.61 11.09 -11.47
N ILE A 195 -3.42 10.86 -10.45
CA ILE A 195 -4.31 9.70 -10.43
C ILE A 195 -5.54 10.10 -11.26
N ALA A 196 -5.90 9.25 -12.23
CA ALA A 196 -7.09 9.47 -13.02
C ALA A 196 -8.31 9.56 -12.09
N ARG A 197 -9.23 10.49 -12.37
CA ARG A 197 -10.46 10.55 -11.60
C ARG A 197 -11.25 9.26 -11.86
N PRO A 198 -11.76 8.60 -10.79
CA PRO A 198 -12.67 7.48 -10.96
C PRO A 198 -13.94 7.92 -11.69
N LYS A 199 -14.69 6.97 -12.25
CA LYS A 199 -15.99 7.31 -12.83
C LYS A 199 -16.93 7.76 -11.71
N PRO A 200 -17.82 8.74 -11.93
CA PRO A 200 -18.74 9.22 -10.89
C PRO A 200 -19.53 8.08 -10.22
N GLN A 201 -19.99 7.11 -11.00
CA GLN A 201 -20.73 5.96 -10.48
C GLN A 201 -19.89 5.11 -9.52
N ASP A 202 -18.61 4.88 -9.83
CA ASP A 202 -17.69 4.11 -8.96
C ASP A 202 -17.51 4.80 -7.60
N VAL A 203 -17.51 6.15 -7.58
CA VAL A 203 -17.47 6.95 -6.35
C VAL A 203 -18.76 6.77 -5.56
N VAL A 204 -19.92 6.91 -6.20
CA VAL A 204 -21.23 6.75 -5.54
C VAL A 204 -21.37 5.36 -4.92
N ASP A 205 -21.05 4.30 -5.66
CA ASP A 205 -21.19 2.93 -5.18
C ASP A 205 -20.22 2.63 -4.03
N SER A 206 -18.97 3.10 -4.16
CA SER A 206 -17.98 3.04 -3.09
C SER A 206 -18.43 3.76 -1.82
N MET A 207 -19.02 4.95 -1.97
CA MET A 207 -19.47 5.75 -0.85
C MET A 207 -20.68 5.13 -0.15
N LYS A 208 -21.60 4.50 -0.88
CA LYS A 208 -22.71 3.72 -0.29
C LYS A 208 -22.19 2.55 0.54
N GLU A 209 -21.25 1.78 0.01
CA GLU A 209 -20.64 0.66 0.74
C GLU A 209 -19.88 1.14 1.98
N PHE A 210 -19.18 2.27 1.88
CA PHE A 210 -18.56 2.93 3.03
C PHE A 210 -19.58 3.29 4.11
N ILE A 211 -20.72 3.90 3.75
CA ILE A 211 -21.78 4.23 4.71
C ILE A 211 -22.24 2.99 5.47
N GLU A 212 -22.52 1.91 4.76
CA GLU A 212 -23.04 0.69 5.35
C GLU A 212 -22.03 0.10 6.35
N LEU A 213 -20.75 0.03 5.97
CA LEU A 213 -19.67 -0.42 6.84
C LEU A 213 -19.53 0.48 8.08
N ILE A 214 -19.55 1.79 7.88
CA ILE A 214 -19.44 2.76 8.96
C ILE A 214 -20.61 2.66 9.92
N LYS A 215 -21.86 2.64 9.44
CA LYS A 215 -23.06 2.60 10.29
C LYS A 215 -23.05 1.39 11.23
N ASN A 216 -22.54 0.26 10.76
CA ASN A 216 -22.48 -0.97 11.53
C ASN A 216 -21.37 -0.97 12.60
N ASP A 217 -20.24 -0.30 12.33
CA ASP A 217 -19.04 -0.37 13.16
C ASP A 217 -18.63 0.97 13.81
N TYR A 218 -19.39 2.05 13.60
CA TYR A 218 -19.05 3.43 13.98
C TYR A 218 -18.73 3.54 15.48
N GLU A 219 -19.61 3.04 16.33
CA GLU A 219 -19.43 3.11 17.78
C GLU A 219 -18.15 2.37 18.24
N GLN A 220 -17.83 1.24 17.61
CA GLN A 220 -16.64 0.47 17.92
C GLN A 220 -15.36 1.19 17.47
N ILE A 221 -15.36 1.76 16.27
CA ILE A 221 -14.25 2.56 15.74
C ILE A 221 -14.04 3.79 16.62
N LEU A 222 -15.11 4.53 16.93
CA LEU A 222 -15.03 5.73 17.76
C LEU A 222 -14.54 5.40 19.17
N LYS A 223 -15.07 4.34 19.79
CA LYS A 223 -14.61 3.86 21.11
C LYS A 223 -13.13 3.44 21.09
N HIS A 224 -12.66 2.77 20.03
CA HIS A 224 -11.26 2.39 19.90
C HIS A 224 -10.32 3.61 19.77
N VAL A 225 -10.74 4.61 18.98
CA VAL A 225 -9.93 5.80 18.70
C VAL A 225 -9.98 6.84 19.84
N THR A 226 -11.08 6.90 20.60
CA THR A 226 -11.22 7.79 21.77
C THR A 226 -10.55 7.24 23.03
N ASN A 227 -10.56 5.92 23.25
CA ASN A 227 -9.89 5.30 24.40
C ASN A 227 -8.35 5.34 24.33
N THR A 228 -7.76 5.81 23.22
CA THR A 228 -6.32 5.74 22.99
C THR A 228 -5.53 7.01 23.32
N LYS A 229 -6.17 8.14 23.70
CA LYS A 229 -5.59 9.34 24.37
C LYS A 229 -6.57 10.53 24.32
N ALA A 230 -6.32 11.58 25.11
CA ALA A 230 -7.18 12.76 25.23
C ALA A 230 -7.53 13.44 23.87
N PRO A 231 -8.76 13.96 23.69
CA PRO A 231 -9.18 14.67 22.48
C PRO A 231 -8.21 15.81 22.12
N GLY A 232 -7.85 15.93 20.83
CA GLY A 232 -6.93 16.96 20.34
C GLY A 232 -5.43 16.61 20.34
N THR A 233 -5.03 15.50 20.99
CA THR A 233 -3.64 15.00 21.00
C THR A 233 -3.43 13.74 20.18
N ASN A 234 -4.50 13.21 19.56
CA ASN A 234 -4.49 11.97 18.79
C ASN A 234 -4.70 12.26 17.28
N PRO A 235 -3.62 12.31 16.47
CA PRO A 235 -3.71 12.50 15.02
C PRO A 235 -4.63 11.50 14.32
N CYS A 236 -4.79 10.29 14.87
CA CYS A 236 -5.71 9.28 14.36
C CYS A 236 -7.17 9.73 14.52
N LEU A 237 -7.55 10.29 15.69
CA LEU A 237 -8.90 10.78 15.92
C LEU A 237 -9.25 11.96 15.01
N TRP A 238 -8.32 12.90 14.86
CA TRP A 238 -8.49 14.02 13.95
C TRP A 238 -8.67 13.56 12.50
N PHE A 239 -7.83 12.64 12.04
CA PHE A 239 -7.89 12.09 10.69
C PHE A 239 -9.19 11.33 10.44
N THR A 240 -9.60 10.49 11.39
CA THR A 240 -10.85 9.74 11.34
C THR A 240 -12.05 10.69 11.28
N ARG A 241 -12.11 11.74 12.11
CA ARG A 241 -13.15 12.78 12.04
C ARG A 241 -13.17 13.49 10.69
N ARG A 242 -12.00 13.85 10.14
CA ARG A 242 -11.95 14.53 8.85
C ARG A 242 -12.44 13.63 7.70
N ILE A 243 -12.18 12.33 7.77
CA ILE A 243 -12.79 11.36 6.84
C ILE A 243 -14.31 11.42 6.98
N PHE A 244 -14.85 11.36 8.19
CA PHE A 244 -16.29 11.43 8.41
C PHE A 244 -16.89 12.73 7.85
N ASP A 245 -16.30 13.88 8.14
CA ASP A 245 -16.78 15.17 7.64
C ASP A 245 -16.82 15.20 6.11
N LEU A 246 -15.74 14.73 5.46
CA LEU A 246 -15.67 14.66 3.99
C LEU A 246 -16.78 13.79 3.42
N CYS A 247 -17.07 12.68 4.08
CA CYS A 247 -18.13 11.78 3.68
C CYS A 247 -19.50 12.46 3.88
N SER A 248 -19.77 13.06 5.04
CA SER A 248 -20.99 13.82 5.34
C SER A 248 -21.27 14.94 4.33
N GLU A 249 -20.26 15.75 3.98
CA GLU A 249 -20.38 16.80 2.95
C GLU A 249 -20.80 16.22 1.59
N GLN A 250 -20.28 15.04 1.22
CA GLN A 250 -20.63 14.37 -0.04
C GLN A 250 -22.05 13.77 0.03
N PHE A 251 -22.48 13.31 1.20
CA PHE A 251 -23.80 12.73 1.43
C PHE A 251 -24.92 13.76 1.36
N ASP A 252 -24.72 14.94 1.95
CA ASP A 252 -25.68 16.05 1.88
C ASP A 252 -25.89 16.50 0.43
N SER A 253 -24.83 16.54 -0.38
CA SER A 253 -24.93 16.92 -1.80
C SER A 253 -25.70 15.92 -2.67
N GLU A 254 -25.80 14.66 -2.23
CA GLU A 254 -26.43 13.55 -2.96
C GLU A 254 -27.80 13.17 -2.36
N GLY A 255 -28.29 13.91 -1.35
CA GLY A 255 -29.61 13.70 -0.75
C GLY A 255 -29.73 12.52 0.22
N PHE A 256 -28.61 12.03 0.77
CA PHE A 256 -28.62 10.98 1.79
C PHE A 256 -28.80 11.58 3.20
N ASP A 257 -29.69 11.01 4.00
CA ASP A 257 -29.88 11.42 5.40
C ASP A 257 -28.70 10.98 6.28
N VAL A 258 -27.87 11.96 6.65
CA VAL A 258 -26.68 11.81 7.51
C VAL A 258 -26.88 12.29 8.94
N SER A 259 -28.11 12.61 9.34
CA SER A 259 -28.44 13.01 10.72
C SER A 259 -27.98 12.00 11.78
N THR A 260 -27.81 10.73 11.40
CA THR A 260 -27.31 9.62 12.23
C THR A 260 -25.80 9.59 12.42
N LEU A 261 -25.01 10.27 11.58
CA LEU A 261 -23.53 10.34 11.72
C LEU A 261 -23.06 11.50 12.60
N ASN A 262 -23.92 12.49 12.82
CA ASN A 262 -23.62 13.71 13.59
C ASN A 262 -24.01 13.63 15.08
N GLN A 263 -24.49 12.46 15.54
CA GLN A 263 -24.80 12.17 16.95
C GLN A 263 -23.60 11.48 17.62
#